data_AF-A0A4P9VPR3-F1
#
_entry.id   AF-A0A4P9VPR3-F1
#
_cell.length_a   1.000
_cell.length_b   1.000
_cell.length_c   1.000
_cell.angle_alpha   90.00
_cell.angle_beta   90.00
_cell.angle_gamma   90.00
#
_symmetry.space_group_name_H-M   'P 1'
#
loop_
_entity.id
_entity.type
_entity.pdbx_description
1 polymer ?
#
loop_
_entity_poly.entity_id
_entity_poly.type
_entity_poly.pdbx_seq_one_letter_code
_entity_poly.pdbx_strand_id
1 'polypeptide(L)'
;MQSIGCSRLLILTGALLTVAACLAATAQPSKPSANGLTEPLPEWLQVEVIIVQQEFNEDTLENWPTLNKHPLPTHYAYLSDQSLSNIESNLTARTTYPALQKDQQTLSTTVQKLQRNHTFFVLTYAGWIQPYQQAEPIRIEGGQYYEDQPELIGTLHIQPFEHVYQLKVDLWFRTFEVSAPTKQQAARQQRWNVVEFEDEAEMTAEERWLASASPDDLRYVLKANYSLQQTEMVTPKTLHYIDSPVIGVIIKLTPILPSQEKPTS
;
A
#
# COMPACT_ATOMS: atom_id res chain seq x y z
N MET A 1 -5.91 -48.20 53.40
CA MET A 1 -6.55 -47.88 54.70
C MET A 1 -7.84 -47.14 54.35
N GLN A 2 -8.95 -47.87 54.18
CA GLN A 2 -10.08 -48.05 55.16
C GLN A 2 -10.72 -46.70 55.54
N SER A 3 -12.03 -46.46 55.55
CA SER A 3 -13.26 -47.26 55.35
C SER A 3 -14.40 -46.29 54.97
N ILE A 4 -15.29 -46.65 54.04
CA ILE A 4 -16.73 -46.97 54.29
C ILE A 4 -17.37 -46.19 55.45
N GLY A 5 -18.39 -45.39 55.12
CA GLY A 5 -19.36 -44.81 56.06
C GLY A 5 -20.70 -44.61 55.34
N CYS A 6 -21.65 -45.47 55.65
CA CYS A 6 -22.96 -45.64 55.04
C CYS A 6 -24.04 -44.80 55.77
N SER A 7 -25.13 -44.50 55.07
CA SER A 7 -26.51 -44.32 55.60
C SER A 7 -26.83 -43.05 56.43
N ARG A 8 -27.82 -42.26 55.99
CA ARG A 8 -29.26 -42.48 56.29
C ARG A 8 -30.15 -41.37 55.74
N LEU A 9 -31.25 -41.84 55.19
CA LEU A 9 -32.54 -41.21 54.92
C LEU A 9 -33.16 -40.59 56.19
N LEU A 10 -33.69 -39.35 56.14
CA LEU A 10 -34.98 -39.00 56.73
C LEU A 10 -35.48 -37.61 56.30
N ILE A 11 -36.74 -37.61 55.88
CA ILE A 11 -37.62 -36.51 55.53
C ILE A 11 -38.13 -35.84 56.81
N LEU A 12 -38.30 -34.51 56.87
CA LEU A 12 -39.57 -33.84 57.22
C LEU A 12 -39.44 -32.30 57.32
N THR A 13 -40.31 -31.64 56.55
CA THR A 13 -41.12 -30.45 56.89
C THR A 13 -40.49 -29.19 57.48
N GLY A 14 -40.74 -28.07 56.81
CA GLY A 14 -40.65 -26.75 57.44
C GLY A 14 -40.75 -25.62 56.43
N ALA A 15 -41.95 -25.36 55.94
CA ALA A 15 -42.25 -24.18 55.13
C ALA A 15 -41.98 -22.91 55.95
N LEU A 16 -41.32 -21.92 55.35
CA LEU A 16 -41.59 -20.52 55.66
C LEU A 16 -41.34 -19.63 54.44
N LEU A 17 -42.36 -18.82 54.16
CA LEU A 17 -42.48 -17.76 53.16
C LEU A 17 -41.19 -17.01 52.85
N THR A 18 -40.88 -16.88 51.55
CA THR A 18 -40.26 -15.65 51.05
C THR A 18 -41.03 -15.18 49.81
N VAL A 19 -41.56 -13.96 49.92
CA VAL A 19 -42.27 -13.22 48.89
C VAL A 19 -41.28 -12.84 47.79
N ALA A 20 -41.49 -13.34 46.57
CA ALA A 20 -40.85 -12.82 45.37
C ALA A 20 -41.94 -12.22 44.46
N ALA A 21 -42.17 -10.93 44.64
CA ALA A 21 -42.80 -10.09 43.63
C ALA A 21 -41.67 -9.52 42.75
N CYS A 22 -41.75 -9.74 41.44
CA CYS A 22 -41.73 -8.67 40.44
C CYS A 22 -41.63 -9.25 39.01
N LEU A 23 -42.75 -9.11 38.31
CA LEU A 23 -42.91 -8.82 36.88
C LEU A 23 -41.98 -9.52 35.88
N ALA A 24 -42.53 -10.53 35.21
CA ALA A 24 -42.14 -10.87 33.85
C ALA A 24 -42.52 -9.68 32.93
N ALA A 25 -41.53 -8.87 32.56
CA ALA A 25 -41.68 -7.92 31.47
C ALA A 25 -41.75 -8.70 30.15
N THR A 26 -42.95 -8.79 29.58
CA THR A 26 -43.14 -9.20 28.19
C THR A 26 -42.45 -8.18 27.29
N ALA A 27 -41.31 -8.54 26.70
CA ALA A 27 -40.65 -7.74 25.69
C ALA A 27 -41.54 -7.71 24.44
N GLN A 28 -42.26 -6.61 24.22
CA GLN A 28 -42.87 -6.30 22.94
C GLN A 28 -41.78 -5.85 21.96
N PRO A 29 -41.86 -6.24 20.67
CA PRO A 29 -40.95 -5.73 19.66
C PRO A 29 -41.19 -4.23 19.50
N SER A 30 -40.23 -3.42 19.94
CA SER A 30 -40.25 -1.97 19.73
C SER A 30 -40.19 -1.68 18.23
N LYS A 31 -41.23 -1.00 17.71
CA LYS A 31 -41.18 -0.35 16.39
C LYS A 31 -39.94 0.54 16.29
N PRO A 32 -39.20 0.55 15.17
CA PRO A 32 -38.09 1.47 14.99
C PRO A 32 -38.60 2.92 15.01
N SER A 33 -37.97 3.72 15.86
CA SER A 33 -38.18 5.16 15.98
C SER A 33 -37.82 5.84 14.67
N ALA A 34 -38.76 6.57 14.07
CA ALA A 34 -38.61 7.33 12.83
C ALA A 34 -37.83 8.66 13.02
N ASN A 35 -36.76 8.63 13.83
CA ASN A 35 -35.78 9.72 14.01
C ASN A 35 -34.34 9.17 13.89
N GLY A 36 -34.13 8.22 12.97
CA GLY A 36 -32.80 7.76 12.61
C GLY A 36 -32.09 8.85 11.81
N LEU A 37 -31.29 9.68 12.47
CA LEU A 37 -30.33 10.54 11.79
C LEU A 37 -29.34 9.63 11.04
N THR A 38 -29.60 9.41 9.76
CA THR A 38 -28.61 8.85 8.84
C THR A 38 -27.46 9.86 8.80
N GLU A 39 -26.28 9.50 9.30
CA GLU A 39 -25.12 10.38 9.16
C GLU A 39 -24.91 10.68 7.67
N PRO A 40 -24.67 11.95 7.30
CA PRO A 40 -24.50 12.30 5.90
C PRO A 40 -23.29 11.57 5.32
N LEU A 41 -23.48 10.93 4.17
CA LEU A 41 -22.37 10.29 3.46
C LEU A 41 -21.35 11.35 3.02
N PRO A 42 -20.04 11.06 3.12
CA PRO A 42 -19.01 11.95 2.60
C PRO A 42 -19.13 12.06 1.07
N GLU A 43 -18.78 13.23 0.53
CA GLU A 43 -18.72 13.44 -0.92
C GLU A 43 -17.32 13.13 -1.46
N TRP A 44 -16.30 13.42 -0.65
CA TRP A 44 -14.91 13.29 -1.02
C TRP A 44 -14.14 12.49 0.03
N LEU A 45 -13.06 11.86 -0.42
CA LEU A 45 -12.14 11.13 0.43
C LEU A 45 -10.73 11.70 0.22
N GLN A 46 -10.14 12.21 1.30
CA GLN A 46 -8.71 12.51 1.33
C GLN A 46 -7.96 11.23 1.68
N VAL A 47 -6.94 10.90 0.88
CA VAL A 47 -6.08 9.74 1.05
C VAL A 47 -4.66 10.21 1.24
N GLU A 48 -3.94 9.61 2.19
CA GLU A 48 -2.50 9.74 2.32
C GLU A 48 -1.89 8.34 2.42
N VAL A 49 -0.85 8.08 1.63
CA VAL A 49 -0.16 6.79 1.58
C VAL A 49 1.35 6.98 1.59
N ILE A 50 2.03 6.20 2.41
CA ILE A 50 3.48 6.02 2.38
C ILE A 50 3.73 4.58 1.96
N ILE A 51 4.56 4.39 0.95
CA ILE A 51 4.99 3.07 0.52
C ILE A 51 6.48 2.96 0.79
N VAL A 52 6.85 1.88 1.46
CA VAL A 52 8.23 1.61 1.86
C VAL A 52 8.69 0.29 1.27
N GLN A 53 9.97 0.23 0.94
CA GLN A 53 10.70 -1.02 0.83
C GLN A 53 11.24 -1.37 2.22
N GLN A 54 11.07 -2.61 2.64
CA GLN A 54 11.70 -3.14 3.84
C GLN A 54 13.09 -3.67 3.48
N GLU A 55 14.01 -3.66 4.44
CA GLU A 55 15.25 -4.40 4.30
C GLU A 55 14.95 -5.90 4.25
N PHE A 56 15.36 -6.57 3.17
CA PHE A 56 15.19 -8.01 3.00
C PHE A 56 16.49 -8.59 2.44
N ASN A 57 16.77 -9.84 2.80
CA ASN A 57 17.92 -10.54 2.25
C ASN A 57 17.49 -11.37 1.05
N GLU A 58 17.89 -10.93 -0.14
CA GLU A 58 17.66 -11.63 -1.41
C GLU A 58 18.12 -13.10 -1.36
N ASP A 59 19.23 -13.39 -0.68
CA ASP A 59 19.83 -14.74 -0.58
C ASP A 59 19.02 -15.70 0.31
N THR A 60 18.09 -15.16 1.13
CA THR A 60 17.22 -15.99 2.00
C THR A 60 15.89 -16.36 1.34
N LEU A 61 15.61 -15.84 0.14
CA LEU A 61 14.42 -16.20 -0.62
C LEU A 61 14.68 -17.53 -1.34
N GLU A 62 14.15 -18.63 -0.78
CA GLU A 62 14.29 -19.98 -1.35
C GLU A 62 13.71 -20.12 -2.77
N ASN A 63 12.88 -19.18 -3.21
CA ASN A 63 12.39 -19.07 -4.59
C ASN A 63 12.45 -17.62 -5.06
N TRP A 64 13.25 -17.37 -6.09
CA TRP A 64 13.22 -16.11 -6.82
C TRP A 64 11.86 -15.94 -7.51
N PRO A 65 11.19 -14.79 -7.35
CA PRO A 65 9.93 -14.54 -8.05
C PRO A 65 10.17 -14.54 -9.57
N THR A 66 9.27 -15.17 -10.32
CA THR A 66 9.38 -15.17 -11.78
C THR A 66 9.17 -13.75 -12.31
N LEU A 67 10.02 -13.32 -13.23
CA LEU A 67 9.89 -12.03 -13.92
C LEU A 67 8.57 -11.99 -14.70
N ASN A 68 7.52 -11.52 -14.04
CA ASN A 68 6.20 -11.39 -14.62
C ASN A 68 6.00 -9.98 -15.16
N LYS A 69 5.39 -9.86 -16.35
CA LYS A 69 4.89 -8.55 -16.81
C LYS A 69 3.78 -8.12 -15.86
N HIS A 70 3.84 -6.90 -15.33
CA HIS A 70 2.78 -6.30 -14.54
C HIS A 70 1.77 -5.61 -15.48
N PRO A 71 0.59 -6.20 -15.74
CA PRO A 71 -0.47 -5.47 -16.43
C PRO A 71 -1.14 -4.50 -15.43
N LEU A 72 -1.03 -3.20 -15.69
CA LEU A 72 -1.91 -2.23 -15.03
C LEU A 72 -3.36 -2.46 -15.48
N PRO A 73 -4.37 -2.13 -14.64
CA PRO A 73 -5.76 -2.15 -15.05
C PRO A 73 -6.03 -1.35 -16.33
N THR A 74 -7.09 -1.68 -17.06
CA THR A 74 -7.47 -0.95 -18.30
C THR A 74 -7.80 0.52 -18.04
N HIS A 75 -8.39 0.81 -16.87
CA HIS A 75 -8.74 2.15 -16.42
C HIS A 75 -8.12 2.42 -15.06
N TYR A 76 -7.40 3.52 -14.96
CA TYR A 76 -6.84 4.03 -13.72
C TYR A 76 -6.65 5.54 -13.81
N ALA A 77 -6.71 6.18 -12.64
CA ALA A 77 -6.48 7.59 -12.47
C ALA A 77 -5.00 7.91 -12.25
N TYR A 78 -4.61 9.14 -12.60
CA TYR A 78 -3.30 9.71 -12.32
C TYR A 78 -3.38 10.74 -11.20
N LEU A 79 -2.27 10.96 -10.50
CA LEU A 79 -2.12 12.15 -9.68
C LEU A 79 -1.82 13.35 -10.59
N SER A 80 -2.63 14.42 -10.48
CA SER A 80 -2.26 15.70 -11.08
C SER A 80 -1.13 16.30 -10.25
N ASP A 81 0.08 16.20 -10.77
CA ASP A 81 1.11 17.11 -10.34
C ASP A 81 0.88 18.46 -11.05
N GLN A 82 1.04 19.57 -10.32
CA GLN A 82 1.02 20.92 -10.93
C GLN A 82 2.17 21.08 -11.95
N SER A 83 3.10 20.13 -11.99
CA SER A 83 4.28 20.08 -12.86
C SER A 83 4.05 19.44 -14.24
N LEU A 84 2.89 18.82 -14.52
CA LEU A 84 2.61 18.13 -15.80
C LEU A 84 2.33 19.06 -16.99
N SER A 85 2.69 20.35 -16.88
CA SER A 85 2.55 21.37 -17.93
C SER A 85 3.24 21.05 -19.28
N ASN A 86 4.02 19.98 -19.38
CA ASN A 86 4.75 19.62 -20.61
C ASN A 86 4.26 18.36 -21.34
N ILE A 87 3.16 17.73 -20.89
CA ILE A 87 2.48 16.66 -21.66
C ILE A 87 1.11 17.19 -22.14
N GLU A 88 1.13 18.38 -22.74
CA GLU A 88 -0.05 18.87 -23.45
C GLU A 88 -0.16 18.15 -24.80
N SER A 89 -1.37 17.66 -25.07
CA SER A 89 -1.97 17.41 -26.40
C SER A 89 -2.28 15.96 -26.82
N ASN A 90 -2.28 14.95 -25.92
CA ASN A 90 -2.81 13.62 -26.30
C ASN A 90 -3.60 12.85 -25.21
N LEU A 91 -4.10 13.52 -24.17
CA LEU A 91 -4.74 12.86 -23.00
C LEU A 91 -6.21 13.24 -22.78
N THR A 92 -7.02 13.32 -23.83
CA THR A 92 -8.41 13.80 -23.79
C THR A 92 -9.44 12.91 -23.04
N ALA A 93 -9.03 11.95 -22.20
CA ALA A 93 -9.97 11.11 -21.44
C ALA A 93 -9.42 10.49 -20.13
N ARG A 94 -8.30 10.98 -19.58
CA ARG A 94 -7.71 10.36 -18.37
C ARG A 94 -8.27 10.96 -17.09
N THR A 95 -8.84 10.11 -16.23
CA THR A 95 -9.25 10.48 -14.88
C THR A 95 -8.02 10.91 -14.08
N THR A 96 -8.12 12.05 -13.40
CA THR A 96 -7.00 12.63 -12.65
C THR A 96 -7.50 13.12 -11.30
N TYR A 97 -6.74 12.85 -10.24
CA TYR A 97 -7.04 13.30 -8.89
C TYR A 97 -6.09 14.43 -8.44
N PRO A 98 -6.60 15.46 -7.74
CA PRO A 98 -5.78 16.52 -7.18
C PRO A 98 -4.84 15.97 -6.09
N ALA A 99 -3.54 16.12 -6.30
CA ALA A 99 -2.54 15.84 -5.26
C ALA A 99 -2.66 16.85 -4.12
N LEU A 100 -2.47 16.38 -2.88
CA LEU A 100 -2.43 17.24 -1.70
C LEU A 100 -1.17 18.09 -1.69
N GLN A 101 -1.33 19.35 -1.27
CA GLN A 101 -0.20 20.22 -1.00
C GLN A 101 0.55 19.77 0.26
N LYS A 102 1.82 20.14 0.37
CA LYS A 102 2.70 19.71 1.47
C LYS A 102 2.22 20.14 2.86
N ASP A 103 1.46 21.22 2.96
CA ASP A 103 0.86 21.73 4.19
C ASP A 103 -0.44 20.99 4.59
N GLN A 104 -1.10 20.34 3.63
CA GLN A 104 -2.29 19.50 3.84
C GLN A 104 -1.94 18.05 4.21
N GLN A 105 -0.69 17.68 3.99
CA GLN A 105 -0.12 16.36 4.29
C GLN A 105 0.09 16.19 5.80
N THR A 106 -0.55 15.19 6.41
CA THR A 106 -0.52 14.95 7.87
C THR A 106 0.49 13.89 8.30
N LEU A 107 1.00 13.07 7.36
CA LEU A 107 1.92 11.98 7.65
C LEU A 107 3.41 12.34 7.52
N SER A 108 3.77 13.61 7.31
CA SER A 108 5.18 14.03 7.12
C SER A 108 6.09 13.67 8.30
N THR A 109 5.57 13.70 9.53
CA THR A 109 6.34 13.28 10.72
C THR A 109 6.61 11.76 10.70
N THR A 110 5.66 10.97 10.21
CA THR A 110 5.83 9.52 10.04
C THR A 110 6.88 9.23 8.97
N VAL A 111 6.84 9.93 7.84
CA VAL A 111 7.87 9.83 6.78
C VAL A 111 9.26 10.11 7.33
N GLN A 112 9.44 11.21 8.08
CA GLN A 112 10.73 11.55 8.67
C GLN A 112 11.25 10.48 9.65
N LYS A 113 10.36 9.82 10.40
CA LYS A 113 10.74 8.71 11.29
C LYS A 113 11.18 7.49 10.50
N LEU A 114 10.46 7.14 9.44
CA LEU A 114 10.79 6.01 8.57
C LEU A 114 12.13 6.24 7.86
N GLN A 115 12.36 7.45 7.32
CA GLN A 115 13.63 7.81 6.66
C GLN A 115 14.86 7.73 7.59
N ARG A 116 14.66 7.89 8.90
CA ARG A 116 15.74 7.74 9.91
C ARG A 116 15.96 6.28 10.31
N ASN A 117 15.05 5.38 9.97
CA ASN A 117 15.15 3.97 10.28
C ASN A 117 15.70 3.22 9.08
N HIS A 118 16.90 2.65 9.22
CA HIS A 118 17.59 1.94 8.13
C HIS A 118 16.87 0.67 7.65
N THR A 119 15.91 0.15 8.42
CA THR A 119 15.08 -0.99 8.02
C THR A 119 14.05 -0.62 6.94
N PHE A 120 13.74 0.68 6.76
CA PHE A 120 12.74 1.12 5.80
C PHE A 120 13.29 2.16 4.83
N PHE A 121 13.11 1.92 3.54
CA PHE A 121 13.38 2.88 2.48
C PHE A 121 12.07 3.43 1.95
N VAL A 122 11.83 4.73 2.11
CA VAL A 122 10.59 5.36 1.61
C VAL A 122 10.65 5.46 0.09
N LEU A 123 9.83 4.67 -0.60
CA LEU A 123 9.71 4.68 -2.06
C LEU A 123 8.86 5.86 -2.53
N THR A 124 7.73 6.12 -1.85
CA THR A 124 6.88 7.27 -2.16
C THR A 124 6.05 7.70 -0.96
N TYR A 125 5.75 9.00 -0.90
CA TYR A 125 4.74 9.57 -0.03
C TYR A 125 3.81 10.43 -0.88
N ALA A 126 2.57 9.98 -1.02
CA ALA A 126 1.56 10.65 -1.82
C ALA A 126 0.32 10.93 -0.98
N GLY A 127 -0.34 12.05 -1.29
CA GLY A 127 -1.67 12.33 -0.79
C GLY A 127 -2.52 12.93 -1.90
N TRP A 128 -3.81 12.63 -1.92
CA TRP A 128 -4.76 13.17 -2.89
C TRP A 128 -6.19 13.24 -2.34
N ILE A 129 -7.07 13.88 -3.09
CA ILE A 129 -8.52 13.83 -2.87
C ILE A 129 -9.16 13.08 -4.04
N GLN A 130 -10.07 12.16 -3.74
CA GLN A 130 -10.85 11.43 -4.74
C GLN A 130 -12.34 11.43 -4.40
N PRO A 131 -13.23 11.22 -5.37
CA PRO A 131 -14.65 11.03 -5.12
C PRO A 131 -14.88 9.88 -4.14
N TYR A 132 -15.85 10.03 -3.22
CA TYR A 132 -16.20 8.96 -2.29
C TYR A 132 -16.80 7.75 -3.01
N GLN A 133 -17.63 7.99 -4.03
CA GLN A 133 -18.22 6.95 -4.88
C GLN A 133 -17.53 6.93 -6.25
N GLN A 134 -17.48 5.75 -6.87
CA GLN A 134 -16.98 5.57 -8.25
C GLN A 134 -15.53 6.03 -8.46
N ALA A 135 -14.69 5.94 -7.42
CA ALA A 135 -13.26 6.14 -7.57
C ALA A 135 -12.66 5.06 -8.48
N GLU A 136 -11.82 5.48 -9.42
CA GLU A 136 -10.98 4.59 -10.21
C GLU A 136 -9.73 4.19 -9.42
N PRO A 137 -9.11 3.04 -9.73
CA PRO A 137 -7.79 2.71 -9.21
C PRO A 137 -6.80 3.82 -9.53
N ILE A 138 -6.01 4.27 -8.56
CA ILE A 138 -4.99 5.29 -8.79
C ILE A 138 -3.65 4.63 -9.09
N ARG A 139 -2.95 5.10 -10.14
CA ARG A 139 -1.57 4.68 -10.43
C ARG A 139 -0.62 5.30 -9.41
N ILE A 140 0.22 4.46 -8.83
CA ILE A 140 1.27 4.86 -7.91
C ILE A 140 2.61 4.47 -8.50
N GLU A 141 3.55 5.41 -8.44
CA GLU A 141 4.96 5.23 -8.79
C GLU A 141 5.84 5.80 -7.69
N GLY A 142 7.07 5.30 -7.61
CA GLY A 142 8.04 5.76 -6.62
C GLY A 142 9.37 5.03 -6.71
N GLY A 143 10.24 5.37 -5.78
CA GLY A 143 11.63 4.92 -5.74
C GLY A 143 12.49 5.60 -6.80
N GLN A 144 13.61 4.97 -7.12
CA GLN A 144 14.49 5.41 -8.19
C GLN A 144 13.89 5.08 -9.56
N TYR A 145 14.33 5.83 -10.56
CA TYR A 145 14.01 5.58 -11.96
C TYR A 145 15.27 5.09 -12.66
N TYR A 146 15.16 3.93 -13.32
CA TYR A 146 16.21 3.36 -14.15
C TYR A 146 15.77 3.48 -15.61
N GLU A 147 16.41 4.38 -16.34
CA GLU A 147 15.89 4.91 -17.61
C GLU A 147 14.48 5.52 -17.38
N ASP A 148 13.42 4.89 -17.89
CA ASP A 148 12.02 5.32 -17.72
C ASP A 148 11.20 4.36 -16.82
N GLN A 149 11.88 3.45 -16.12
CA GLN A 149 11.24 2.42 -15.29
C GLN A 149 11.38 2.78 -13.81
N PRO A 150 10.27 3.03 -13.08
CA PRO A 150 10.33 3.23 -11.64
C PRO A 150 10.53 1.89 -10.91
N GLU A 151 11.21 1.94 -9.76
CA GLU A 151 11.32 0.82 -8.81
C GLU A 151 9.95 0.37 -8.32
N LEU A 152 9.09 1.31 -7.95
CA LEU A 152 7.73 1.02 -7.52
C LEU A 152 6.75 1.39 -8.61
N ILE A 153 5.85 0.46 -8.94
CA ILE A 153 4.71 0.73 -9.81
C ILE A 153 3.51 -0.13 -9.42
N GLY A 154 2.32 0.44 -9.55
CA GLY A 154 1.10 -0.34 -9.40
C GLY A 154 -0.12 0.54 -9.25
N THR A 155 -1.17 -0.02 -8.63
CA THR A 155 -2.39 0.71 -8.33
C THR A 155 -2.89 0.49 -6.92
N LEU A 156 -3.60 1.50 -6.41
CA LEU A 156 -4.40 1.41 -5.20
C LEU A 156 -5.85 1.70 -5.57
N HIS A 157 -6.79 0.90 -5.08
CA HIS A 157 -8.21 1.12 -5.32
C HIS A 157 -8.97 1.09 -4.01
N ILE A 158 -9.65 2.19 -3.70
CA ILE A 158 -10.33 2.41 -2.43
C ILE A 158 -11.81 2.57 -2.72
N GLN A 159 -12.63 1.69 -2.13
CA GLN A 159 -14.08 1.68 -2.32
C GLN A 159 -14.78 1.71 -0.96
N PRO A 160 -15.90 2.42 -0.82
CA PRO A 160 -16.68 2.39 0.41
C PRO A 160 -17.27 1.00 0.66
N PHE A 161 -17.23 0.54 1.91
CA PHE A 161 -17.82 -0.73 2.35
C PHE A 161 -18.42 -0.60 3.75
N GLU A 162 -19.73 -0.38 3.82
CA GLU A 162 -20.44 -0.09 5.07
C GLU A 162 -19.81 1.08 5.87
N HIS A 163 -19.27 0.82 7.07
CA HIS A 163 -18.63 1.81 7.94
C HIS A 163 -17.10 1.87 7.78
N VAL A 164 -16.54 1.10 6.85
CA VAL A 164 -15.11 1.01 6.53
C VAL A 164 -14.87 1.20 5.03
N TYR A 165 -13.62 1.08 4.60
CA TYR A 165 -13.21 1.15 3.21
C TYR A 165 -12.50 -0.12 2.81
N GLN A 166 -12.89 -0.69 1.67
CA GLN A 166 -12.12 -1.75 1.04
C GLN A 166 -10.96 -1.12 0.27
N LEU A 167 -9.74 -1.44 0.68
CA LEU A 167 -8.51 -1.08 -0.03
C LEU A 167 -7.99 -2.31 -0.77
N LYS A 168 -7.90 -2.21 -2.10
CA LYS A 168 -7.20 -3.17 -2.94
C LYS A 168 -5.84 -2.60 -3.32
N VAL A 169 -4.79 -3.32 -2.97
CA VAL A 169 -3.40 -3.00 -3.26
C VAL A 169 -2.93 -3.96 -4.35
N ASP A 170 -2.37 -3.41 -5.44
CA ASP A 170 -1.64 -4.17 -6.46
C ASP A 170 -0.38 -3.40 -6.81
N LEU A 171 0.68 -3.63 -6.02
CA LEU A 171 1.95 -2.93 -6.12
C LEU A 171 3.08 -3.89 -6.47
N TRP A 172 4.03 -3.40 -7.25
CA TRP A 172 5.21 -4.15 -7.67
C TRP A 172 6.45 -3.32 -7.41
N PHE A 173 7.37 -3.89 -6.63
CA PHE A 173 8.72 -3.37 -6.43
C PHE A 173 9.68 -4.11 -7.35
N ARG A 174 10.56 -3.38 -8.02
CA ARG A 174 11.45 -3.86 -9.07
C ARG A 174 12.88 -3.51 -8.71
N THR A 175 13.77 -4.48 -8.86
CA THR A 175 15.21 -4.25 -8.78
C THR A 175 15.81 -4.36 -10.17
N PHE A 176 16.83 -3.55 -10.43
CA PHE A 176 17.47 -3.46 -11.72
C PHE A 176 18.96 -3.77 -11.58
N GLU A 177 19.52 -4.35 -12.63
CA GLU A 177 20.96 -4.54 -12.77
C GLU A 177 21.42 -3.91 -14.08
N VAL A 178 22.69 -3.49 -14.13
CA VAL A 178 23.26 -2.95 -15.35
C VAL A 178 23.53 -4.11 -16.30
N SER A 179 22.98 -4.06 -17.52
CA SER A 179 23.35 -4.97 -18.58
C SER A 179 24.58 -4.44 -19.31
N ALA A 180 25.69 -5.18 -19.29
CA ALA A 180 26.79 -4.90 -20.21
C ALA A 180 26.35 -5.11 -21.67
N PRO A 181 26.83 -4.28 -22.62
CA PRO A 181 26.56 -4.46 -24.03
C PRO A 181 27.04 -5.83 -24.47
N THR A 182 26.24 -6.52 -25.28
CA THR A 182 26.61 -7.84 -25.81
C THR A 182 27.95 -7.74 -26.55
N LYS A 183 28.76 -8.82 -26.61
CA LYS A 183 30.05 -8.86 -27.34
C LYS A 183 29.98 -8.26 -28.75
N GLN A 184 28.83 -8.37 -29.42
CA GLN A 184 28.57 -7.83 -30.76
C GLN A 184 28.38 -6.29 -30.81
N GLN A 185 27.92 -5.68 -29.71
CA GLN A 185 27.82 -4.23 -29.51
C GLN A 185 29.14 -3.65 -29.01
N ALA A 186 29.83 -4.34 -28.08
CA ALA A 186 31.19 -4.00 -27.66
C ALA A 186 32.18 -4.02 -28.84
N ALA A 187 32.07 -5.01 -29.74
CA ALA A 187 32.90 -5.08 -30.96
C ALA A 187 32.63 -3.96 -31.98
N ARG A 188 31.48 -3.28 -31.93
CA ARG A 188 31.20 -2.10 -32.76
C ARG A 188 31.80 -0.82 -32.17
N GLN A 189 31.93 -0.75 -30.84
CA GLN A 189 32.56 0.38 -30.14
C GLN A 189 34.09 0.23 -30.05
N GLN A 190 34.61 -1.00 -30.07
CA GLN A 190 36.05 -1.26 -30.08
C GLN A 190 36.60 -1.21 -31.51
N ARG A 191 36.74 0.02 -32.03
CA ARG A 191 37.68 0.31 -33.12
C ARG A 191 38.75 1.28 -32.62
N TRP A 192 39.39 0.97 -31.48
CA TRP A 192 40.70 1.50 -31.09
C TRP A 192 41.29 0.75 -29.87
N ASN A 193 42.54 0.32 -30.03
CA ASN A 193 43.51 -0.25 -29.09
C ASN A 193 43.08 -1.37 -28.12
N VAL A 194 43.29 -2.62 -28.54
CA VAL A 194 43.63 -3.71 -27.62
C VAL A 194 45.13 -3.64 -27.38
N VAL A 195 45.54 -3.21 -26.18
CA VAL A 195 46.86 -3.58 -25.64
C VAL A 195 46.60 -4.80 -24.77
N GLU A 196 47.14 -5.92 -25.21
CA GLU A 196 47.08 -7.20 -24.52
C GLU A 196 48.01 -7.11 -23.29
N PHE A 197 47.41 -6.98 -22.10
CA PHE A 197 48.14 -7.08 -20.85
C PHE A 197 47.79 -8.44 -20.22
N GLU A 198 48.77 -9.33 -20.24
CA GLU A 198 48.78 -10.57 -19.49
C GLU A 198 49.05 -10.23 -18.00
N ASP A 199 48.27 -10.86 -17.12
CA ASP A 199 48.29 -10.78 -15.66
C ASP A 199 47.69 -9.53 -14.99
N GLU A 200 46.49 -9.71 -14.40
CA GLU A 200 46.17 -9.45 -12.98
C GLU A 200 44.65 -9.48 -12.74
N ALA A 201 44.22 -10.41 -11.86
CA ALA A 201 42.85 -10.69 -11.38
C ALA A 201 41.79 -10.95 -12.49
N GLU A 202 41.00 -12.02 -12.33
CA GLU A 202 39.91 -12.38 -13.25
C GLU A 202 38.74 -11.38 -13.17
N MET A 203 38.98 -10.11 -13.50
CA MET A 203 37.94 -9.13 -13.72
C MET A 203 37.31 -9.43 -15.06
N THR A 204 36.05 -9.84 -15.03
CA THR A 204 35.25 -10.18 -16.20
C THR A 204 35.19 -8.99 -17.17
N ALA A 205 34.95 -9.28 -18.45
CA ALA A 205 34.78 -8.23 -19.46
C ALA A 205 33.63 -7.25 -19.10
N GLU A 206 32.63 -7.74 -18.37
CA GLU A 206 31.52 -6.95 -17.84
C GLU A 206 31.98 -5.98 -16.75
N GLU A 207 32.70 -6.45 -15.73
CA GLU A 207 33.26 -5.59 -14.68
C GLU A 207 34.23 -4.53 -15.24
N ARG A 208 35.05 -4.90 -16.23
CA ARG A 208 35.93 -3.96 -16.95
C ARG A 208 35.15 -2.89 -17.71
N TRP A 209 34.04 -3.26 -18.34
CA TRP A 209 33.18 -2.31 -19.05
C TRP A 209 32.44 -1.41 -18.06
N LEU A 210 31.86 -1.95 -16.99
CA LEU A 210 31.20 -1.17 -15.93
C LEU A 210 32.13 -0.14 -15.30
N ALA A 211 33.40 -0.50 -15.06
CA ALA A 211 34.40 0.39 -14.48
C ALA A 211 34.83 1.53 -15.41
N SER A 212 34.58 1.41 -16.72
CA SER A 212 34.99 2.39 -17.74
C SER A 212 33.81 3.07 -18.47
N ALA A 213 32.59 2.60 -18.25
CA ALA A 213 31.38 3.12 -18.88
C ALA A 213 31.04 4.52 -18.37
N SER A 214 30.66 5.41 -19.29
CA SER A 214 30.00 6.66 -18.91
C SER A 214 28.62 6.34 -18.32
N PRO A 215 28.11 7.11 -17.34
CA PRO A 215 26.74 6.94 -16.84
C PRO A 215 25.66 6.90 -17.93
N ASP A 216 25.89 7.62 -19.05
CA ASP A 216 24.96 7.67 -20.19
C ASP A 216 24.91 6.38 -21.03
N ASP A 217 25.92 5.51 -20.91
CA ASP A 217 26.01 4.25 -21.65
C ASP A 217 25.39 3.07 -20.90
N LEU A 218 25.04 3.25 -19.62
CA LEU A 218 24.49 2.20 -18.78
C LEU A 218 23.06 1.85 -19.22
N ARG A 219 22.84 0.57 -19.48
CA ARG A 219 21.52 0.00 -19.76
C ARG A 219 21.08 -0.80 -18.56
N TYR A 220 19.81 -0.66 -18.17
CA TYR A 220 19.28 -1.37 -17.02
C TYR A 220 18.29 -2.44 -17.45
N VAL A 221 18.42 -3.63 -16.86
CA VAL A 221 17.49 -4.74 -17.07
C VAL A 221 16.86 -5.12 -15.74
N LEU A 222 15.62 -5.61 -15.79
CA LEU A 222 14.87 -6.03 -14.62
C LEU A 222 15.53 -7.30 -14.04
N LYS A 223 16.06 -7.20 -12.82
CA LYS A 223 16.68 -8.30 -12.09
C LYS A 223 15.63 -9.13 -11.36
N ALA A 224 14.78 -8.48 -10.58
CA ALA A 224 13.70 -9.14 -9.84
C ALA A 224 12.47 -8.23 -9.73
N ASN A 225 11.31 -8.84 -9.45
CA ASN A 225 10.12 -8.11 -9.07
C ASN A 225 9.33 -8.78 -7.94
N TYR A 226 8.87 -7.97 -7.00
CA TYR A 226 8.16 -8.39 -5.80
C TYR A 226 6.79 -7.77 -5.81
N SER A 227 5.74 -8.58 -5.69
CA SER A 227 4.37 -8.08 -5.71
C SER A 227 3.76 -8.03 -4.31
N LEU A 228 2.91 -7.03 -4.09
CA LEU A 228 1.99 -6.93 -2.98
C LEU A 228 0.59 -6.81 -3.55
N GLN A 229 -0.15 -7.92 -3.50
CA GLN A 229 -1.52 -8.03 -4.00
C GLN A 229 -2.44 -8.45 -2.87
N GLN A 230 -3.15 -7.50 -2.28
CA GLN A 230 -3.95 -7.73 -1.07
C GLN A 230 -5.21 -6.87 -1.06
N THR A 231 -6.26 -7.37 -0.41
CA THR A 231 -7.48 -6.61 -0.14
C THR A 231 -7.67 -6.51 1.37
N GLU A 232 -7.70 -5.28 1.88
CA GLU A 232 -7.81 -4.99 3.31
C GLU A 232 -9.02 -4.09 3.62
N MET A 233 -9.51 -4.19 4.85
CA MET A 233 -10.55 -3.30 5.37
C MET A 233 -9.91 -2.22 6.23
N VAL A 234 -10.07 -0.96 5.81
CA VAL A 234 -9.44 0.21 6.39
C VAL A 234 -10.49 1.06 7.10
N THR A 235 -10.27 1.35 8.37
CA THR A 235 -11.13 2.23 9.17
C THR A 235 -10.75 3.69 8.90
N PRO A 236 -11.72 4.58 8.63
CA PRO A 236 -11.42 6.00 8.42
C PRO A 236 -10.80 6.63 9.66
N LYS A 237 -9.95 7.64 9.43
CA LYS A 237 -9.21 8.43 10.43
C LYS A 237 -8.22 7.64 11.28
N THR A 238 -8.04 6.35 10.99
CA THR A 238 -7.03 5.48 11.60
C THR A 238 -5.87 5.26 10.64
N LEU A 239 -4.66 5.09 11.18
CA LEU A 239 -3.49 4.71 10.41
C LEU A 239 -3.45 3.19 10.28
N HIS A 240 -3.39 2.69 9.05
CA HIS A 240 -3.30 1.26 8.77
C HIS A 240 -1.94 0.92 8.16
N TYR A 241 -1.42 -0.26 8.51
CA TYR A 241 -0.20 -0.81 7.94
C TYR A 241 -0.52 -2.16 7.27
N ILE A 242 -0.07 -2.32 6.04
CA ILE A 242 -0.15 -3.56 5.27
C ILE A 242 1.28 -4.03 5.08
N ASP A 243 1.55 -5.23 5.58
CA ASP A 243 2.88 -5.80 5.64
C ASP A 243 3.07 -6.86 4.55
N SER A 244 4.25 -6.86 3.93
CA SER A 244 4.73 -7.91 3.05
C SER A 244 6.26 -7.99 3.17
N PRO A 245 6.89 -9.13 2.88
CA PRO A 245 8.34 -9.32 3.09
C PRO A 245 9.23 -8.23 2.47
N VAL A 246 8.79 -7.57 1.40
CA VAL A 246 9.58 -6.56 0.68
C VAL A 246 8.91 -5.19 0.67
N ILE A 247 7.59 -5.12 0.56
CA ILE A 247 6.83 -3.86 0.41
C ILE A 247 5.97 -3.66 1.66
N GLY A 248 6.02 -2.48 2.26
CA GLY A 248 5.08 -2.03 3.29
C GLY A 248 4.23 -0.87 2.79
N VAL A 249 2.94 -0.86 3.12
CA VAL A 249 2.02 0.25 2.82
C VAL A 249 1.44 0.81 4.11
N ILE A 250 1.63 2.10 4.33
CA ILE A 250 1.01 2.85 5.43
C ILE A 250 -0.01 3.79 4.82
N ILE A 251 -1.28 3.68 5.23
CA ILE A 251 -2.36 4.48 4.66
C ILE A 251 -3.24 5.11 5.74
N LYS A 252 -3.71 6.32 5.46
CA LYS A 252 -4.74 7.01 6.24
C LYS A 252 -5.82 7.56 5.31
N LEU A 253 -7.07 7.28 5.66
CA LEU A 253 -8.26 7.72 4.92
C LEU A 253 -9.02 8.75 5.74
N THR A 254 -9.30 9.93 5.19
CA THR A 254 -10.03 11.01 5.88
C THR A 254 -11.24 11.41 5.04
N PRO A 255 -12.45 10.99 5.43
CA PRO A 255 -13.68 11.38 4.73
C PRO A 255 -13.94 12.88 4.91
N ILE A 256 -14.30 13.55 3.82
CA ILE A 256 -14.67 14.97 3.80
C ILE A 256 -16.19 15.04 3.70
N LEU A 257 -16.82 15.49 4.78
CA LEU A 257 -18.27 15.67 4.85
C LEU A 257 -18.68 16.94 4.10
N PRO A 258 -19.84 16.95 3.42
CA PRO A 258 -20.37 18.16 2.82
C PRO A 258 -20.57 19.22 3.91
N SER A 259 -19.97 20.40 3.72
CA SER A 259 -20.18 21.53 4.61
C SER A 259 -21.67 21.82 4.70
N GLN A 260 -22.28 21.60 5.86
CA GLN A 260 -23.68 21.96 6.09
C GLN A 260 -23.75 23.49 6.19
N GLU A 261 -23.85 24.18 5.06
CA GLU A 261 -24.24 25.59 5.08
C GLU A 261 -25.66 25.69 5.63
N LYS A 262 -25.75 26.35 6.78
CA LYS A 262 -26.95 26.64 7.57
C LYS A 262 -27.99 27.37 6.70
N PRO A 263 -29.28 27.01 6.73
CA PRO A 263 -30.30 27.80 6.06
C PRO A 263 -30.38 29.17 6.74
N THR A 264 -30.08 30.23 5.99
CA THR A 264 -30.44 31.60 6.35
C THR A 264 -31.96 31.67 6.50
N SER A 265 -32.38 32.00 7.72
CA SER A 265 -33.76 32.32 8.10
C SER A 265 -34.29 33.55 7.37
#